data_AF-A0A968MHT6-F1
#
_entry.id   AF-A0A968MHT6-F1
#
_cell.length_a   1.000
_cell.length_b   1.000
_cell.length_c   1.000
_cell.angle_alpha   90.00
_cell.angle_beta   90.00
_cell.angle_gamma   90.00
#
_symmetry.space_group_name_H-M   'P 1'
#
loop_
_entity.id
_entity.type
_entity.pdbx_description
1 polymer ?
#
loop_
_entity_poly.entity_id
_entity_poly.type
_entity_poly.pdbx_seq_one_letter_code
_entity_poly.pdbx_strand_id
1 'polypeptide(L)'
;MARIESVSYEALFNLGNYENERIGITLALEPGETPAAWARARQLVEEQHAIQEIERVRLLNESDDVYTLSSRAEQLRYVIRRLHANASEINNMLEKSGAGRLIDPALQPIELQPLAFYLDDASTDDDDDESD
;
A
#
# COMPACT_ATOMS: atom_id res chain seq x y z
N MET A 1 36.57 -21.10 -3.15
CA MET A 1 35.69 -20.01 -2.65
C MET A 1 34.32 -20.22 -3.25
N ALA A 2 33.27 -20.28 -2.44
CA ALA A 2 31.90 -20.32 -2.94
C ALA A 2 31.56 -18.96 -3.56
N ARG A 3 31.08 -18.95 -4.81
CA ARG A 3 30.61 -17.74 -5.48
C ARG A 3 29.10 -17.63 -5.26
N ILE A 4 28.63 -16.44 -4.91
CA ILE A 4 27.20 -16.16 -4.86
C ILE A 4 26.76 -15.85 -6.30
N GLU A 5 25.81 -16.62 -6.83
CA GLU A 5 25.35 -16.55 -8.22
C GLU A 5 24.00 -15.83 -8.34
N SER A 6 23.24 -15.74 -7.25
CA SER A 6 21.96 -15.06 -7.22
C SER A 6 21.63 -14.49 -5.84
N VAL A 7 20.76 -13.48 -5.81
CA VAL A 7 20.11 -12.98 -4.61
C VAL A 7 18.61 -13.08 -4.81
N SER A 8 17.91 -13.57 -3.80
CA SER A 8 16.45 -13.61 -3.76
C SER A 8 15.94 -12.79 -2.59
N TYR A 9 14.95 -11.94 -2.84
CA TYR A 9 14.25 -11.17 -1.82
C TYR A 9 12.75 -11.37 -1.95
N GLU A 10 12.09 -11.63 -0.84
CA GLU A 10 10.64 -11.77 -0.75
C GLU A 10 10.10 -10.85 0.34
N ALA A 11 8.94 -10.24 0.08
CA ALA A 11 8.18 -9.49 1.07
C ALA A 11 6.71 -9.93 1.06
N LEU A 12 6.09 -9.85 2.24
CA LEU A 12 4.67 -10.09 2.45
C LEU A 12 4.00 -8.75 2.73
N PHE A 13 3.02 -8.40 1.91
CA PHE A 13 2.24 -7.17 2.02
C PHE A 13 0.82 -7.50 2.47
N ASN A 14 0.34 -6.79 3.48
CA ASN A 14 -1.04 -6.90 3.94
C ASN A 14 -1.91 -5.95 3.11
N LEU A 15 -2.97 -6.48 2.49
CA LEU A 15 -3.82 -5.73 1.58
C LEU A 15 -4.99 -5.01 2.27
N GLY A 16 -5.17 -5.20 3.58
CA GLY A 16 -6.22 -4.56 4.38
C GLY A 16 -7.59 -5.23 4.29
N ASN A 17 -7.75 -6.27 3.47
CA ASN A 17 -8.98 -7.05 3.28
C ASN A 17 -8.86 -8.49 3.83
N TYR A 18 -8.02 -8.69 4.85
CA TYR A 18 -7.63 -10.01 5.38
C TYR A 18 -6.86 -10.91 4.40
N GLU A 19 -6.53 -10.41 3.21
CA GLU A 19 -5.63 -11.07 2.28
C GLU A 19 -4.21 -10.52 2.40
N ASN A 20 -3.24 -11.38 2.11
CA ASN A 20 -1.84 -11.00 2.03
C ASN A 20 -1.31 -11.33 0.65
N GLU A 21 -0.45 -10.47 0.13
CA GLU A 21 0.26 -10.67 -1.13
C GLU A 21 1.73 -10.94 -0.85
N ARG A 22 2.26 -11.98 -1.47
CA ARG A 22 3.70 -12.28 -1.41
C ARG A 22 4.33 -11.94 -2.76
N ILE A 23 5.35 -11.10 -2.73
CA ILE A 23 6.12 -10.73 -3.92
C ILE A 23 7.57 -11.13 -3.70
N GLY A 24 8.13 -11.86 -4.66
CA GLY A 24 9.49 -12.35 -4.64
C GLY A 24 10.23 -12.05 -5.93
N ILE A 25 11.48 -11.58 -5.82
CA ILE A 25 12.36 -11.34 -6.96
C ILE A 25 13.69 -12.04 -6.73
N THR A 26 14.16 -12.71 -7.78
CA THR A 26 15.49 -13.32 -7.84
C THR A 26 16.32 -12.64 -8.92
N LEU A 27 17.49 -12.13 -8.53
CA LEU A 27 18.46 -11.51 -9.42
C LEU A 27 19.65 -12.44 -9.59
N ALA A 28 20.04 -12.70 -10.83
CA ALA A 28 21.35 -13.29 -11.14
C ALA A 28 22.45 -12.25 -10.89
N LEU A 29 23.58 -12.68 -10.32
CA LEU A 29 24.69 -11.80 -9.98
C LEU A 29 25.87 -11.97 -10.93
N GLU A 30 26.45 -10.83 -11.30
CA GLU A 30 27.78 -10.81 -11.89
C GLU A 30 28.86 -10.96 -10.80
N PRO A 31 30.09 -11.36 -11.17
CA PRO A 31 31.19 -11.58 -10.24
C PRO A 31 31.50 -10.34 -9.38
N GLY A 32 31.26 -10.43 -8.07
CA GLY A 32 31.62 -9.37 -7.12
C GLY A 32 30.48 -8.38 -6.83
N GLU A 33 29.31 -8.51 -7.46
CA GLU A 33 28.11 -7.78 -7.05
C GLU A 33 27.43 -8.51 -5.88
N THR A 34 27.37 -7.89 -4.70
CA THR A 34 26.70 -8.53 -3.54
C THR A 34 25.88 -7.56 -2.70
N PRO A 35 26.41 -6.42 -2.22
CA PRO A 35 25.62 -5.50 -1.40
C PRO A 35 24.58 -4.71 -2.22
N ALA A 36 24.97 -4.24 -3.41
CA ALA A 36 24.10 -3.46 -4.29
C ALA A 36 22.95 -4.29 -4.86
N ALA A 37 23.20 -5.58 -5.13
CA ALA A 37 22.19 -6.47 -5.68
C ALA A 37 21.06 -6.80 -4.68
N TRP A 38 21.36 -6.89 -3.39
CA TRP A 38 20.35 -7.03 -2.33
C TRP A 38 19.46 -5.79 -2.24
N ALA A 39 20.05 -4.60 -2.24
CA ALA A 39 19.29 -3.35 -2.26
C ALA A 39 18.40 -3.25 -3.51
N ARG A 40 18.92 -3.69 -4.66
CA ARG A 40 18.19 -3.73 -5.93
C ARG A 40 17.02 -4.71 -5.91
N ALA A 41 17.23 -5.94 -5.42
CA ALA A 41 16.16 -6.93 -5.30
C ALA A 41 15.03 -6.42 -4.39
N ARG A 42 15.39 -5.76 -3.28
CA ARG A 42 14.42 -5.11 -2.39
C ARG A 42 13.66 -3.98 -3.07
N GLN A 43 14.37 -3.08 -3.75
CA GLN A 43 13.76 -1.96 -4.46
C GLN A 43 12.76 -2.44 -5.51
N LEU A 44 13.12 -3.47 -6.29
CA LEU A 44 12.25 -4.02 -7.32
C LEU A 44 10.98 -4.66 -6.71
N VAL A 45 11.07 -5.30 -5.54
CA VAL A 45 9.88 -5.86 -4.86
C VAL A 45 8.93 -4.74 -4.40
N GLU A 46 9.46 -3.64 -3.87
CA GLU A 46 8.65 -2.48 -3.47
C GLU A 46 8.04 -1.75 -4.69
N GLU A 47 8.79 -1.61 -5.78
CA GLU A 47 8.30 -1.02 -7.03
C GLU A 47 7.18 -1.87 -7.65
N GLN A 48 7.36 -3.20 -7.68
CA GLN A 48 6.35 -4.15 -8.16
C GLN A 48 5.07 -4.04 -7.33
N HIS A 49 5.19 -3.99 -5.99
CA HIS A 49 4.04 -3.79 -5.11
C HIS A 49 3.33 -2.47 -5.40
N ALA A 50 4.07 -1.37 -5.56
CA ALA A 50 3.49 -0.06 -5.85
C ALA A 50 2.73 -0.03 -7.18
N ILE A 51 3.26 -0.68 -8.23
CA ILE A 51 2.59 -0.80 -9.53
C ILE A 51 1.28 -1.58 -9.39
N GLN A 52 1.30 -2.71 -8.67
CA GLN A 52 0.11 -3.52 -8.43
C GLN A 52 -0.95 -2.77 -7.61
N GLU A 53 -0.54 -1.96 -6.64
CA GLU A 53 -1.45 -1.10 -5.86
C GLU A 53 -2.13 -0.03 -6.73
N ILE A 54 -1.38 0.58 -7.65
CA ILE A 54 -1.93 1.54 -8.62
C ILE A 54 -2.95 0.87 -9.55
N GLU A 55 -2.66 -0.33 -10.06
CA GLU A 55 -3.61 -1.08 -10.88
C GLU A 55 -4.87 -1.48 -10.08
N ARG A 56 -4.72 -1.89 -8.81
CA ARG A 56 -5.85 -2.18 -7.92
C ARG A 56 -6.76 -0.96 -7.75
N VAL A 57 -6.18 0.21 -7.47
CA VAL A 57 -6.94 1.46 -7.35
C VAL A 57 -7.64 1.82 -8.67
N ARG A 58 -7.00 1.55 -9.81
CA ARG A 58 -7.57 1.77 -11.14
C ARG A 58 -8.76 0.84 -11.42
N LEU A 59 -8.64 -0.45 -11.11
CA LEU A 59 -9.73 -1.42 -11.28
C LEU A 59 -10.91 -1.09 -10.36
N LEU A 60 -10.63 -0.68 -9.12
CA LEU A 60 -11.67 -0.23 -8.21
C LEU A 60 -12.35 1.06 -8.75
N ASN A 61 -11.65 1.90 -9.52
CA ASN A 61 -12.21 3.12 -10.17
C ASN A 61 -13.29 2.83 -11.21
N GLU A 62 -13.46 1.58 -11.61
CA GLU A 62 -14.47 1.15 -12.56
C GLU A 62 -15.70 0.51 -11.86
N SER A 63 -15.74 0.42 -10.52
CA SER A 63 -16.88 -0.11 -9.76
C SER A 63 -17.65 0.97 -8.98
N ASP A 64 -18.97 1.02 -9.17
CA ASP A 64 -19.90 1.97 -8.52
C ASP A 64 -20.44 1.51 -7.15
N ASP A 65 -19.88 0.44 -6.56
CA ASP A 65 -20.39 -0.10 -5.30
C ASP A 65 -19.85 0.67 -4.07
N VAL A 66 -20.72 1.03 -3.13
CA VAL A 66 -20.39 1.82 -1.94
C VAL A 66 -19.38 1.12 -1.05
N TYR A 67 -19.38 -0.21 -1.01
CA TYR A 67 -18.35 -1.00 -0.32
C TYR A 67 -16.96 -0.73 -0.90
N THR A 68 -16.84 -0.68 -2.23
CA THR A 68 -15.57 -0.39 -2.89
C THR A 68 -15.09 1.03 -2.58
N LEU A 69 -15.98 2.03 -2.55
CA LEU A 69 -15.63 3.41 -2.20
C LEU A 69 -15.05 3.55 -0.78
N SER A 70 -15.53 2.76 0.18
CA SER A 70 -15.01 2.77 1.55
C SER A 70 -13.58 2.21 1.64
N SER A 71 -13.32 1.04 1.04
CA SER A 71 -11.97 0.45 0.96
C SER A 71 -11.00 1.35 0.19
N ARG A 72 -11.50 2.02 -0.86
CA ARG A 72 -10.72 3.01 -1.63
C ARG A 72 -10.33 4.21 -0.79
N ALA A 73 -11.24 4.73 0.03
CA ALA A 73 -10.93 5.83 0.94
C ALA A 73 -9.87 5.43 1.96
N GLU A 74 -9.88 4.19 2.45
CA GLU A 74 -8.83 3.67 3.35
C GLU A 74 -7.47 3.50 2.67
N GLN A 75 -7.43 2.94 1.46
CA GLN A 75 -6.20 2.82 0.67
C GLN A 75 -5.61 4.19 0.35
N LEU A 76 -6.43 5.16 -0.07
CA LEU A 76 -6.00 6.54 -0.28
C LEU A 76 -5.44 7.17 1.00
N ARG A 77 -6.09 6.95 2.15
CA ARG A 77 -5.57 7.40 3.46
C ARG A 77 -4.20 6.80 3.78
N TYR A 78 -3.96 5.54 3.44
CA TYR A 78 -2.66 4.91 3.62
C TYR A 78 -1.60 5.54 2.72
N VAL A 79 -1.87 5.69 1.43
CA VAL A 79 -0.94 6.28 0.45
C VAL A 79 -0.58 7.72 0.82
N ILE A 80 -1.56 8.54 1.21
CA ILE A 80 -1.33 9.93 1.64
C ILE A 80 -0.39 9.97 2.85
N ARG A 81 -0.59 9.09 3.84
CA ARG A 81 0.30 9.02 5.02
C ARG A 81 1.73 8.62 4.64
N ARG A 82 1.90 7.64 3.76
CA ARG A 82 3.23 7.22 3.24
C ARG A 82 3.92 8.35 2.49
N LEU A 83 3.22 9.03 1.58
CA LEU A 83 3.79 10.16 0.84
C LEU A 83 4.19 11.31 1.76
N HIS A 84 3.37 11.62 2.77
CA HIS A 84 3.69 12.66 3.76
C HIS A 84 4.94 12.30 4.57
N ALA A 85 5.06 11.05 5.04
CA ALA A 85 6.23 10.58 5.76
C ALA A 85 7.51 10.68 4.90
N ASN A 86 7.45 10.21 3.65
CA ASN A 86 8.57 10.30 2.72
C ASN A 86 8.98 11.76 2.46
N ALA A 87 8.01 12.66 2.28
CA ALA A 87 8.30 14.06 2.05
C ALA A 87 8.90 14.76 3.29
N SER A 88 8.46 14.38 4.49
CA SER A 88 9.05 14.87 5.74
C SER A 88 10.52 14.43 5.86
N GLU A 89 10.83 13.18 5.48
CA GLU A 89 12.21 12.68 5.45
C GLU A 89 13.07 13.45 4.44
N ILE A 90 12.54 13.70 3.24
CA ILE A 90 13.24 14.52 2.23
C ILE A 90 13.46 15.96 2.73
N ASN A 91 12.47 16.58 3.37
CA ASN A 91 12.63 17.90 3.98
C ASN A 91 13.76 17.92 5.02
N ASN A 92 13.83 16.91 5.89
CA ASN A 92 14.91 16.78 6.86
C ASN A 92 16.28 16.63 6.19
N MET A 93 16.35 15.93 5.05
CA MET A 93 17.60 15.81 4.28
C MET A 93 17.99 17.14 3.62
N LEU A 94 17.03 17.88 3.07
CA LEU A 94 17.27 19.17 2.42
C LEU A 94 17.66 20.26 3.42
N GLU A 95 17.10 20.25 4.64
CA GLU A 95 17.52 21.13 5.72
C GLU A 95 18.98 20.88 6.13
N LYS A 96 19.36 19.60 6.27
CA LYS A 96 20.73 19.22 6.59
C LYS A 96 21.73 19.59 5.49
N SER A 97 21.28 19.66 4.23
CA SER A 97 22.11 20.07 3.09
C SER A 97 22.06 21.57 2.79
N GLY A 98 21.22 22.34 3.50
CA GLY A 98 21.03 23.78 3.27
C GLY A 98 20.22 24.13 2.03
N ALA A 99 19.55 23.15 1.41
CA ALA A 99 18.86 23.29 0.12
C ALA A 99 17.39 23.78 0.23
N GLY A 100 16.91 24.15 1.42
CA GLY A 100 15.53 24.61 1.65
C GLY A 100 14.54 23.46 1.89
N ARG A 101 13.22 23.70 1.82
CA ARG A 101 12.17 22.68 2.04
C ARG A 101 11.28 22.56 0.80
N LEU A 102 10.77 21.35 0.53
CA LEU A 102 9.82 21.05 -0.54
C LEU A 102 8.36 21.18 -0.10
N ILE A 103 8.03 20.87 1.16
CA ILE A 103 6.65 20.93 1.68
C ILE A 103 6.58 21.81 2.93
N ASP A 104 5.53 22.63 3.04
CA ASP A 104 5.21 23.38 4.24
C ASP A 104 4.82 22.42 5.38
N PRO A 105 5.53 22.41 6.52
CA PRO A 105 5.19 21.57 7.67
C PRO A 105 3.80 21.85 8.27
N ALA A 106 3.17 22.98 7.94
CA ALA A 106 1.79 23.29 8.34
C ALA A 106 0.73 22.52 7.54
N LEU A 107 1.07 21.95 6.37
CA LEU A 107 0.16 21.13 5.56
C LEU A 107 0.06 19.72 6.13
N GLN A 108 -0.68 19.54 7.21
CA GLN A 108 -0.97 18.20 7.73
C GLN A 108 -1.99 17.47 6.85
N PRO A 109 -1.92 16.13 6.76
CA PRO A 109 -2.98 15.35 6.13
C PRO A 109 -4.32 15.65 6.81
N ILE A 110 -5.35 15.96 6.03
CA ILE A 110 -6.71 16.13 6.58
C ILE A 110 -7.18 14.76 7.09
N GLU A 111 -7.47 14.67 8.39
CA GLU A 111 -8.11 13.48 8.96
C GLU A 111 -9.58 13.45 8.56
N LEU A 112 -9.91 12.58 7.60
CA LEU A 112 -11.30 12.26 7.26
C LEU A 112 -11.85 11.27 8.28
N GLN A 113 -12.96 11.62 8.94
CA GLN A 113 -13.62 10.71 9.87
C GLN A 113 -14.02 9.39 9.17
N PRO A 114 -13.98 8.24 9.88
CA PRO A 114 -14.50 6.99 9.36
C PRO A 114 -15.98 7.15 8.98
N LEU A 115 -16.37 6.68 7.79
CA LEU A 115 -17.77 6.55 7.44
C LEU A 115 -18.36 5.42 8.29
N ALA A 116 -19.10 5.76 9.34
CA ALA A 116 -19.86 4.78 10.11
C ALA A 116 -21.03 4.29 9.25
N PHE A 117 -20.96 3.04 8.78
CA PHE A 117 -22.07 2.39 8.12
C PHE A 117 -23.04 1.86 9.19
N TYR A 118 -24.25 2.41 9.24
CA TYR A 118 -25.36 1.72 9.89
C TYR A 118 -25.85 0.66 8.91
N LEU A 119 -25.50 -0.60 9.17
CA LEU A 119 -26.26 -1.71 8.61
C LEU A 119 -27.60 -1.70 9.33
N ASP A 120 -28.61 -1.14 8.68
CA ASP A 120 -29.98 -1.37 9.09
C ASP A 120 -30.22 -2.85 8.81
N ASP A 121 -30.33 -3.65 9.87
CA ASP A 121 -30.73 -5.05 9.82
C ASP A 121 -32.13 -5.07 9.22
N ALA A 122 -32.21 -5.14 7.88
CA ALA A 122 -33.38 -5.66 7.20
C ALA A 122 -33.42 -7.18 7.45
N SER A 123 -33.61 -7.57 8.71
CA SER A 123 -34.12 -8.89 9.03
C SER A 123 -35.54 -8.94 8.48
N THR A 124 -35.63 -9.70 7.41
CA THR A 124 -36.85 -10.14 6.75
C THR A 124 -37.67 -10.91 7.79
N ASP A 125 -38.68 -10.27 8.38
CA ASP A 125 -39.79 -10.99 9.02
C ASP A 125 -40.68 -11.51 7.87
N ASP A 126 -40.19 -12.54 7.18
CA ASP A 126 -41.04 -13.48 6.45
C ASP A 126 -41.49 -14.54 7.48
N ASP A 127 -42.43 -14.18 8.35
CA ASP A 127 -43.20 -15.16 9.12
C ASP A 127 -44.36 -15.65 8.23
N ASP A 128 -44.03 -16.65 7.41
CA ASP A 128 -44.98 -17.60 6.83
C ASP A 128 -45.62 -18.41 7.98
N ASP A 129 -46.80 -18.00 8.44
CA ASP A 129 -47.68 -18.82 9.29
C ASP A 129 -48.82 -19.41 8.42
N GLU A 130 -48.53 -20.51 7.74
CA GLU A 130 -49.52 -21.53 7.34
C GLU A 130 -49.50 -22.66 8.39
N SER A 131 -50.63 -22.90 9.07
CA SER A 131 -51.16 -24.14 9.72
C SER A 131 -52.03 -23.71 10.93
N ASP A 132 -53.32 -24.04 11.12
CA ASP A 132 -54.24 -25.10 10.67
C ASP A 132 -55.68 -24.54 10.51
#